data_AF-A0A5R9BT68-F1
#
_entry.id   AF-A0A5R9BT68-F1
#
_cell.length_a   1.000
_cell.length_b   1.000
_cell.length_c   1.000
_cell.angle_alpha   90.00
_cell.angle_beta   90.00
_cell.angle_gamma   90.00
#
_symmetry.space_group_name_H-M   'P 1'
#
loop_
_entity.id
_entity.type
_entity.pdbx_description
1 polymer ?
#
loop_
_entity_poly.entity_id
_entity_poly.type
_entity_poly.pdbx_seq_one_letter_code
_entity_poly.pdbx_strand_id
1 'polypeptide(L)'
;MGTSMGGYAVLKWGLSAPQKFNSIVAFSPVADLIDWRDHHHDLMPDFSFVFHDLNIEEAPLNINELLNQLDPSDNQLKLFMSTGTTDFLHDMDLKFKNKFEQKLSDRFTWDEQNGGHNWTLWNSELPVAMNWLKQNMQ
;
A
#
# COMPACT_ATOMS: atom_id res chain seq x y z
N MET A 1 -9.80 0.37 -3.13
CA MET A 1 -8.66 -0.25 -3.85
C MET A 1 -7.96 0.80 -4.69
N GLY A 2 -6.71 0.57 -5.09
CA GLY A 2 -5.94 1.52 -5.89
C GLY A 2 -4.59 0.94 -6.32
N THR A 3 -4.00 1.51 -7.37
CA THR A 3 -2.71 1.11 -7.94
C THR A 3 -1.66 2.22 -7.73
N SER A 4 -0.37 1.91 -7.59
CA SER A 4 0.71 2.92 -7.60
C SER A 4 0.51 4.03 -6.54
N MET A 5 0.48 5.30 -6.94
CA MET A 5 0.09 6.43 -6.08
C MET A 5 -1.31 6.26 -5.46
N GLY A 6 -2.26 5.66 -6.20
CA GLY A 6 -3.57 5.29 -5.66
C GLY A 6 -3.47 4.18 -4.59
N GLY A 7 -2.50 3.28 -4.73
CA GLY A 7 -2.15 2.28 -3.71
C GLY A 7 -1.63 2.95 -2.43
N TYR A 8 -0.75 3.94 -2.55
CA TYR A 8 -0.34 4.80 -1.43
C TYR A 8 -1.56 5.43 -0.73
N ALA A 9 -2.48 6.02 -1.50
CA ALA A 9 -3.67 6.64 -0.94
C ALA A 9 -4.56 5.62 -0.19
N VAL A 10 -4.69 4.40 -0.72
CA VAL A 10 -5.41 3.31 -0.03
C VAL A 10 -4.78 2.98 1.31
N LEU A 11 -3.45 2.81 1.36
CA LEU A 11 -2.73 2.53 2.60
C LEU A 11 -2.90 3.68 3.60
N LYS A 12 -2.68 4.92 3.16
CA LYS A 12 -2.87 6.12 3.98
C LYS A 12 -4.26 6.20 4.60
N TRP A 13 -5.31 6.12 3.77
CA TRP A 13 -6.69 6.25 4.24
C TRP A 13 -7.12 5.07 5.13
N GLY A 14 -6.77 3.85 4.73
CA GLY A 14 -7.10 2.65 5.49
C GLY A 14 -6.48 2.66 6.87
N LEU A 15 -5.18 3.00 6.98
CA LEU A 15 -4.48 3.01 8.26
C LEU A 15 -4.81 4.24 9.12
N SER A 16 -5.17 5.38 8.51
CA SER A 16 -5.58 6.58 9.27
C SER A 16 -6.98 6.46 9.89
N ALA A 17 -7.84 5.62 9.31
CA ALA A 17 -9.21 5.43 9.76
C ALA A 17 -9.65 3.95 9.62
N PRO A 18 -8.97 3.01 10.31
CA PRO A 18 -9.16 1.58 10.10
C PRO A 18 -10.56 1.08 10.48
N GLN A 19 -11.30 1.83 11.30
CA GLN A 19 -12.70 1.58 11.64
C GLN A 19 -13.69 1.91 10.50
N LYS A 20 -13.27 2.69 9.49
CA LYS A 20 -14.13 3.05 8.34
C LYS A 20 -14.06 2.04 7.20
N PHE A 21 -13.07 1.15 7.23
CA PHE A 21 -12.83 0.20 6.16
C PHE A 21 -12.69 -1.20 6.75
N ASN A 22 -13.51 -2.15 6.28
CA ASN A 22 -13.32 -3.56 6.63
C ASN A 22 -12.08 -4.14 5.93
N SER A 23 -11.94 -3.85 4.63
CA SER A 23 -10.89 -4.42 3.78
C SER A 23 -10.38 -3.39 2.78
N ILE A 24 -9.06 -3.36 2.56
CA ILE A 24 -8.38 -2.51 1.58
C ILE A 24 -7.50 -3.35 0.65
N VAL A 25 -7.30 -2.85 -0.57
CA VAL A 25 -6.53 -3.52 -1.63
C VAL A 25 -5.59 -2.51 -2.28
N ALA A 26 -4.29 -2.77 -2.24
CA ALA A 26 -3.25 -1.94 -2.84
C ALA A 26 -2.43 -2.74 -3.85
N PHE A 27 -2.43 -2.32 -5.11
CA PHE A 27 -1.62 -2.91 -6.17
C PHE A 27 -0.39 -2.04 -6.44
N SER A 28 0.81 -2.62 -6.45
CA SER A 28 2.10 -1.96 -6.61
C SER A 28 2.16 -0.58 -5.91
N PRO A 29 1.84 -0.44 -4.62
CA PRO A 29 1.73 0.87 -3.99
C PRO A 29 3.07 1.61 -3.90
N VAL A 30 3.04 2.94 -3.92
CA VAL A 30 4.19 3.75 -3.43
C VAL A 30 4.17 3.71 -1.90
N ALA A 31 4.60 2.59 -1.30
CA ALA A 31 4.45 2.34 0.13
C ALA A 31 5.35 3.22 1.01
N ASP A 32 6.45 3.76 0.45
CA ASP A 32 7.41 4.60 1.15
C ASP A 32 7.65 5.92 0.39
N LEU A 33 7.03 7.02 0.86
CA LEU A 33 7.21 8.33 0.25
C LEU A 33 8.62 8.90 0.43
N ILE A 34 9.33 8.51 1.49
CA ILE A 34 10.69 9.01 1.75
C ILE A 34 11.64 8.34 0.77
N ASP A 35 11.57 7.01 0.66
CA ASP A 35 12.37 6.25 -0.31
C ASP A 35 12.04 6.65 -1.76
N TRP A 36 10.77 6.94 -2.05
CA TRP A 36 10.35 7.48 -3.35
C TRP A 36 11.00 8.84 -3.63
N ARG A 37 10.94 9.80 -2.68
CA ARG A 37 11.56 11.12 -2.83
C ARG A 37 13.06 11.00 -3.09
N ASP A 38 13.75 10.14 -2.35
CA ASP A 38 15.21 10.08 -2.38
C ASP A 38 15.75 9.33 -3.60
N HIS A 39 15.03 8.31 -4.09
CA HIS A 39 15.54 7.43 -5.15
C HIS A 39 14.73 7.45 -6.46
N HIS A 40 13.53 8.04 -6.48
CA HIS A 40 12.61 7.97 -7.61
C HIS A 40 11.97 9.32 -7.98
N HIS A 41 12.47 10.44 -7.45
CA HIS A 41 11.88 11.77 -7.72
C HIS A 41 11.86 12.14 -9.21
N ASP A 42 12.79 11.63 -10.01
CA ASP A 42 12.81 11.86 -11.46
C ASP A 42 11.57 11.31 -12.18
N LEU A 43 10.92 10.29 -11.61
CA LEU A 43 9.69 9.70 -12.16
C LEU A 43 8.44 10.53 -11.83
N MET A 44 8.54 11.48 -10.88
CA MET A 44 7.44 12.36 -10.48
C MET A 44 7.98 13.76 -10.16
N PRO A 45 8.31 14.55 -11.20
CA PRO A 45 8.98 15.85 -11.04
C PRO A 45 8.13 16.88 -10.28
N ASP A 46 6.83 16.62 -10.12
CA ASP A 46 5.88 17.41 -9.36
C ASP A 46 5.73 16.99 -7.89
N PHE A 47 6.50 16.01 -7.41
CA PHE A 47 6.50 15.58 -6.00
C PHE A 47 6.65 16.77 -5.04
N SER A 48 7.56 17.70 -5.35
CA SER A 48 7.78 18.90 -4.54
C SER A 48 6.56 19.82 -4.54
N PHE A 49 5.83 19.98 -5.65
CA PHE A 49 4.60 20.80 -5.66
C PHE A 49 3.51 20.24 -4.75
N VAL A 50 3.48 18.92 -4.52
CA VAL A 50 2.49 18.27 -3.65
C VAL A 50 2.92 18.33 -2.18
N PHE A 51 4.22 18.14 -1.89
CA PHE A 51 4.71 17.89 -0.53
C PHE A 51 5.69 18.93 0.03
N HIS A 52 6.03 20.01 -0.69
CA HIS A 52 7.06 20.99 -0.30
C HIS A 52 6.98 21.49 1.15
N ASP A 53 5.78 21.87 1.60
CA ASP A 53 5.55 22.44 2.94
C ASP A 53 5.00 21.40 3.92
N LEU A 54 4.99 20.12 3.52
CA LEU A 54 4.45 19.02 4.32
C LEU A 54 5.59 18.16 4.89
N ASN A 55 5.46 17.80 6.16
CA ASN A 55 6.37 16.83 6.76
C ASN A 55 5.94 15.41 6.35
N ILE A 56 6.58 14.85 5.32
CA ILE A 56 6.32 13.48 4.85
C ILE A 56 6.84 12.40 5.81
N GLU A 57 7.62 12.77 6.83
CA GLU A 57 8.13 11.83 7.83
C GLU A 57 7.09 11.51 8.91
N GLU A 58 6.02 12.32 9.03
CA GLU A 58 4.99 12.17 10.05
C GLU A 58 3.69 11.55 9.49
N ALA A 59 2.90 10.97 10.38
CA ALA A 59 1.52 10.60 10.06
C ALA A 59 0.69 11.87 9.74
N PRO A 60 -0.27 11.81 8.79
CA PRO A 60 -0.72 10.62 8.07
C PRO A 60 0.00 10.42 6.72
N LEU A 61 1.13 11.09 6.46
CA LEU A 61 1.83 10.98 5.18
C LEU A 61 2.77 9.77 5.13
N ASN A 62 3.40 9.45 6.26
CA ASN A 62 4.30 8.31 6.41
C ASN A 62 3.52 7.03 6.77
N ILE A 63 3.56 6.03 5.89
CA ILE A 63 2.90 4.74 6.11
C ILE A 63 3.53 3.97 7.29
N ASN A 64 4.85 4.12 7.53
CA ASN A 64 5.49 3.51 8.71
C ASN A 64 4.93 4.08 10.02
N GLU A 65 4.75 5.40 10.10
CA GLU A 65 4.20 6.03 11.30
C GLU A 65 2.74 5.63 11.52
N LEU A 66 1.93 5.58 10.46
CA LEU A 66 0.57 5.06 10.54
C LEU A 66 0.54 3.61 11.02
N LEU A 67 1.46 2.76 10.54
CA LEU A 67 1.54 1.38 10.97
C LEU A 67 2.00 1.25 12.43
N ASN A 68 2.92 2.11 12.89
CA ASN A 68 3.37 2.16 14.28
C ASN A 68 2.21 2.53 15.23
N GLN A 69 1.42 3.52 14.84
CA GLN A 69 0.27 4.02 15.62
C GLN A 69 -0.94 3.10 15.61
N LEU A 70 -1.03 2.18 14.64
CA LEU A 70 -2.13 1.23 14.55
C LEU A 70 -2.13 0.29 15.76
N ASP A 71 -3.22 0.26 16.52
CA ASP A 71 -3.44 -0.71 17.61
C ASP A 71 -4.16 -1.95 17.06
N PRO A 72 -3.50 -3.12 16.94
CA PRO A 72 -4.11 -4.34 16.41
C PRO A 72 -5.31 -4.85 17.22
N SER A 73 -5.45 -4.46 18.49
CA SER A 73 -6.56 -4.87 19.35
C SER A 73 -7.84 -4.07 19.11
N ASP A 74 -7.72 -2.85 18.56
CA ASP A 74 -8.82 -1.91 18.35
C ASP A 74 -9.23 -1.75 16.87
N ASN A 75 -8.68 -2.58 15.97
CA ASN A 75 -9.12 -2.58 14.57
C ASN A 75 -9.08 -3.95 13.90
N GLN A 76 -10.01 -4.17 12.98
CA GLN A 76 -10.17 -5.39 12.20
C GLN A 76 -9.85 -5.19 10.71
N LEU A 77 -9.09 -4.13 10.39
CA LEU A 77 -8.74 -3.80 9.00
C LEU A 77 -7.98 -4.96 8.36
N LYS A 78 -8.44 -5.40 7.19
CA LYS A 78 -7.76 -6.40 6.37
C LYS A 78 -7.09 -5.72 5.18
N LEU A 79 -5.89 -6.17 4.83
CA LEU A 79 -5.12 -5.61 3.72
C LEU A 79 -4.71 -6.72 2.76
N PHE A 80 -5.08 -6.54 1.50
CA PHE A 80 -4.49 -7.25 0.37
C PHE A 80 -3.49 -6.33 -0.33
N MET A 81 -2.26 -6.80 -0.49
CA MET A 81 -1.22 -6.09 -1.22
C MET A 81 -0.63 -7.01 -2.27
N SER A 82 -0.41 -6.47 -3.46
CA SER A 82 0.09 -7.24 -4.59
C SER A 82 1.01 -6.39 -5.45
N THR A 83 2.06 -7.01 -5.98
CA THR A 83 3.11 -6.34 -6.76
C THR A 83 3.69 -7.30 -7.78
N GLY A 84 4.12 -6.75 -8.92
CA GLY A 84 4.80 -7.50 -9.97
C GLY A 84 6.26 -7.84 -9.65
N THR A 85 6.74 -9.04 -10.02
CA THR A 85 8.13 -9.48 -9.82
C THR A 85 9.18 -8.65 -10.55
N THR A 86 8.79 -7.89 -11.58
CA THR A 86 9.68 -6.97 -12.32
C THR A 86 9.21 -5.52 -12.19
N ASP A 87 8.35 -5.22 -11.22
CA ASP A 87 7.94 -3.86 -10.89
C ASP A 87 9.11 -3.13 -10.23
N PHE A 88 9.35 -1.87 -10.59
CA PHE A 88 10.41 -1.09 -9.96
C PHE A 88 10.10 -0.76 -8.49
N LEU A 89 8.84 -0.90 -8.06
CA LEU A 89 8.42 -0.81 -6.65
C LEU A 89 8.54 -2.12 -5.88
N HIS A 90 8.93 -3.23 -6.51
CA HIS A 90 8.96 -4.56 -5.90
C HIS A 90 9.78 -4.60 -4.60
N ASP A 91 10.98 -4.03 -4.60
CA ASP A 91 11.83 -3.99 -3.40
C ASP A 91 11.23 -3.12 -2.27
N MET A 92 10.57 -2.01 -2.62
CA MET A 92 9.86 -1.16 -1.67
C MET A 92 8.69 -1.93 -1.05
N ASP A 93 7.93 -2.62 -1.88
CA ASP A 93 6.76 -3.39 -1.48
C ASP A 93 7.12 -4.61 -0.64
N LEU A 94 8.22 -5.31 -0.94
CA LEU A 94 8.72 -6.41 -0.10
C LEU A 94 9.13 -5.95 1.30
N LYS A 95 9.72 -4.75 1.44
CA LYS A 95 10.02 -4.17 2.76
C LYS A 95 8.74 -3.94 3.56
N PHE A 96 7.67 -3.47 2.92
CA PHE A 96 6.39 -3.21 3.56
C PHE A 96 5.56 -4.48 3.81
N LYS A 97 5.64 -5.48 2.92
CA LYS A 97 5.09 -6.82 3.13
C LYS A 97 5.50 -7.36 4.50
N ASN A 98 6.79 -7.36 4.81
CA ASN A 98 7.31 -7.87 6.09
C ASN A 98 6.74 -7.10 7.29
N LYS A 99 6.58 -5.78 7.17
CA LYS A 99 6.01 -4.92 8.22
C LYS A 99 4.52 -5.20 8.42
N PHE A 100 3.77 -5.36 7.33
CA PHE A 100 2.35 -5.68 7.39
C PHE A 100 2.09 -7.08 7.92
N GLU A 101 2.89 -8.08 7.54
CA GLU A 101 2.82 -9.44 8.10
C GLU A 101 2.98 -9.42 9.63
N GLN A 102 3.96 -8.65 10.13
CA GLN A 102 4.17 -8.51 11.57
C GLN A 102 3.03 -7.79 12.28
N LYS A 103 2.49 -6.72 11.68
CA LYS A 103 1.49 -5.86 12.33
C LYS A 103 0.06 -6.41 12.25
N LEU A 104 -0.31 -6.99 11.12
CA LEU A 104 -1.68 -7.40 10.80
C LEU A 104 -1.88 -8.92 10.88
N SER A 105 -0.80 -9.70 10.88
CA SER A 105 -0.86 -11.17 10.98
C SER A 105 -1.77 -11.79 9.91
N ASP A 106 -2.81 -12.52 10.33
CA ASP A 106 -3.78 -13.20 9.46
C ASP A 106 -4.69 -12.23 8.67
N ARG A 107 -4.70 -10.94 9.01
CA ARG A 107 -5.45 -9.90 8.30
C ARG A 107 -4.67 -9.32 7.11
N PHE A 108 -3.43 -9.73 6.89
CA PHE A 108 -2.66 -9.34 5.72
C PHE A 108 -2.58 -10.48 4.69
N THR A 109 -2.71 -10.14 3.42
CA THR A 109 -2.53 -11.04 2.29
C THR A 109 -1.58 -10.41 1.29
N TRP A 110 -0.54 -11.15 0.92
CA TRP A 110 0.42 -10.80 -0.10
C TRP A 110 0.19 -11.67 -1.34
N ASP A 111 0.09 -11.05 -2.52
CA ASP A 111 -0.01 -11.75 -3.81
C ASP A 111 1.01 -11.20 -4.79
N GLU A 112 2.05 -11.96 -5.09
CA GLU A 112 3.07 -11.56 -6.06
C GLU A 112 2.82 -12.23 -7.40
N GLN A 113 2.81 -11.44 -8.47
CA GLN A 113 2.52 -11.92 -9.82
C GLN A 113 3.66 -11.57 -10.78
N ASN A 114 3.77 -12.32 -11.88
CA ASN A 114 4.75 -11.98 -12.91
C ASN A 114 4.31 -10.74 -13.69
N GLY A 115 5.16 -9.71 -13.71
CA GLY A 115 4.90 -8.49 -14.46
C GLY A 115 5.61 -7.27 -13.88
N GLY A 116 5.52 -6.16 -14.61
CA GLY A 116 6.02 -4.85 -14.17
C GLY A 116 4.89 -3.86 -13.91
N HIS A 117 5.25 -2.59 -13.74
CA HIS A 117 4.32 -1.53 -13.35
C HIS A 117 3.38 -1.09 -14.48
N ASN A 118 2.33 -1.88 -14.77
CA ASN A 118 1.43 -1.61 -15.90
C ASN A 118 0.02 -2.18 -15.71
N TRP A 119 -0.90 -1.71 -16.57
CA TRP A 119 -2.30 -2.12 -16.55
C TRP A 119 -2.53 -3.60 -16.87
N THR A 120 -1.66 -4.26 -17.62
CA THR A 120 -1.81 -5.69 -17.92
C THR A 120 -1.71 -6.51 -16.63
N LEU A 121 -0.73 -6.18 -15.78
CA LEU A 121 -0.58 -6.77 -14.45
C LEU A 121 -1.81 -6.51 -13.59
N TRP A 122 -2.17 -5.24 -13.35
CA TRP A 122 -3.28 -4.89 -12.46
C TRP A 122 -4.64 -5.44 -12.94
N ASN A 123 -4.83 -5.56 -14.26
CA ASN A 123 -6.03 -6.17 -14.81
C ASN A 123 -6.10 -7.69 -14.55
N SER A 124 -4.95 -8.37 -14.50
CA SER A 124 -4.90 -9.79 -14.08
C SER A 124 -5.06 -9.99 -12.57
N GLU A 125 -4.61 -9.04 -11.75
CA GLU A 125 -4.74 -9.08 -10.28
C GLU A 125 -6.16 -8.72 -9.82
N LEU A 126 -6.85 -7.86 -10.56
CA LEU A 126 -8.18 -7.35 -10.17
C LEU A 126 -9.20 -8.47 -9.85
N PRO A 127 -9.39 -9.52 -10.66
CA PRO A 127 -10.29 -10.62 -10.30
C PRO A 127 -9.90 -11.35 -9.02
N VAL A 128 -8.59 -11.53 -8.77
CA VAL A 128 -8.05 -12.18 -7.55
C VAL A 128 -8.41 -11.36 -6.33
N ALA A 129 -8.12 -10.05 -6.36
CA ALA A 129 -8.45 -9.14 -5.27
C ALA A 129 -9.96 -9.00 -5.05
N MET A 130 -10.76 -8.98 -6.12
CA MET A 130 -12.23 -8.94 -6.02
C MET A 130 -12.79 -10.21 -5.38
N ASN A 131 -12.21 -11.37 -5.66
CA ASN A 131 -12.60 -12.61 -5.00
C ASN A 131 -12.19 -12.59 -3.52
N TRP A 132 -10.98 -12.14 -3.20
CA TRP A 132 -10.50 -11.99 -1.83
C TRP A 132 -11.39 -11.03 -1.01
N LEU A 133 -11.80 -9.90 -1.61
CA LEU A 133 -12.74 -8.95 -0.98
C LEU A 133 -14.07 -9.63 -0.67
N LYS A 134 -14.63 -10.39 -1.61
CA LYS A 134 -15.91 -11.12 -1.40
C LYS A 134 -15.84 -12.10 -0.24
N GLN A 135 -14.70 -12.77 -0.07
CA GLN A 135 -14.50 -13.72 1.03
C GLN A 135 -14.37 -13.03 2.39
N ASN A 136 -13.98 -11.75 2.41
CA ASN A 136 -13.68 -11.01 3.64
C ASN A 136 -14.78 -10.02 4.08
N MET A 137 -15.84 -9.86 3.28
CA MET A 137 -16.99 -8.98 3.54
C MET A 137 -18.01 -9.52 4.57
N GLN A 138 -17.76 -10.69 5.17
CA GLN A 138 -18.64 -11.30 6.18
C GLN A 138 -18.33 -10.82 7.60
#